data_AF-F4P344-F1
#
_entry.id   AF-F4P344-F1
#
_cell.length_a   1.000
_cell.length_b   1.000
_cell.length_c   1.000
_cell.angle_alpha   90.00
_cell.angle_beta   90.00
_cell.angle_gamma   90.00
#
_symmetry.space_group_name_H-M   'P 1'
#
loop_
_entity.id
_entity.type
_entity.pdbx_description
1 polymer ?
#
loop_
_entity_poly.entity_id
_entity_poly.type
_entity_poly.pdbx_seq_one_letter_code
_entity_poly.pdbx_strand_id
1 'polypeptide(L)'
;MVSEIIQCGFAPIFTQSYTIGMLNATLWSWDVRQPSDDFRFNCALALISRGRWVVESCDIKYHVACVDLNTAPYSWSISPNVTSTFQNAEAVCKPPLTFAVPRTGPEQMAMMNAMRAANVSAAWVNFMRVSTLCWVQGWNTECPYIFTTEVLLARLLGANLKQGILILFIFALFLAYQARNQLRLSRESKRKVEVRKKIKQMEYKSIAKME
;
A
#
# COMPACT_ATOMS: atom_id res chain seq x y z
N MET A 1 24.07 -21.62 13.34
CA MET A 1 23.92 -20.40 14.16
C MET A 1 22.67 -19.59 13.84
N VAL A 2 22.57 -18.78 12.75
CA VAL A 2 21.35 -17.96 12.51
C VAL A 2 20.09 -18.80 12.26
N SER A 3 20.21 -19.92 11.54
CA SER A 3 19.12 -20.89 11.36
C SER A 3 18.59 -21.46 12.68
N GLU A 4 19.44 -21.67 13.68
CA GLU A 4 19.05 -22.24 14.99
C GLU A 4 18.42 -21.16 15.88
N ILE A 5 18.92 -19.92 15.80
CA ILE A 5 18.37 -18.78 16.53
C ILE A 5 16.92 -18.50 16.09
N ILE A 6 16.62 -18.66 14.80
CA ILE A 6 15.27 -18.50 14.25
C ILE A 6 14.37 -19.68 14.61
N GLN A 7 14.93 -20.89 14.75
CA GLN A 7 14.20 -22.03 15.34
C GLN A 7 13.76 -21.77 16.79
N CYS A 8 14.46 -20.90 17.51
CA CYS A 8 14.07 -20.43 18.83
C CYS A 8 13.17 -19.18 18.81
N GLY A 9 12.71 -18.72 17.65
CA GLY A 9 11.74 -17.63 17.50
C GLY A 9 12.33 -16.22 17.53
N PHE A 10 13.66 -16.08 17.47
CA PHE A 10 14.31 -14.77 17.41
C PHE A 10 14.47 -14.31 15.96
N ALA A 11 13.90 -13.15 15.62
CA ALA A 11 14.19 -12.46 14.36
C ALA A 11 15.44 -11.58 14.54
N PRO A 12 16.58 -11.88 13.89
CA PRO A 12 17.78 -11.07 14.01
C PRO A 12 17.56 -9.68 13.41
N ILE A 13 17.93 -8.63 14.15
CA ILE A 13 18.02 -7.27 13.63
C ILE A 13 19.35 -7.15 12.90
N PHE A 14 19.32 -7.03 11.57
CA PHE A 14 20.54 -6.85 10.78
C PHE A 14 20.96 -5.37 10.76
N THR A 15 21.86 -4.99 11.68
CA THR A 15 22.49 -3.66 11.69
C THR A 15 23.85 -3.63 10.97
N GLN A 16 24.26 -4.72 10.32
CA GLN A 16 25.57 -4.90 9.67
C GLN A 16 25.48 -5.67 8.33
N SER A 17 26.63 -5.83 7.67
CA SER A 17 26.87 -6.69 6.50
C SER A 17 26.28 -8.08 6.70
N TYR A 18 25.32 -8.48 5.88
CA TYR A 18 24.66 -9.78 5.95
C TYR A 18 25.16 -10.71 4.84
N THR A 19 25.19 -12.02 5.12
CA THR A 19 25.38 -13.05 4.10
C THR A 19 24.02 -13.50 3.56
N ILE A 20 24.00 -14.03 2.33
CA ILE A 20 22.78 -14.60 1.72
C ILE A 20 22.17 -15.70 2.62
N GLY A 21 23.01 -16.49 3.29
CA GLY A 21 22.55 -17.52 4.23
C GLY A 21 21.80 -16.96 5.44
N MET A 22 22.21 -15.80 5.96
CA MET A 22 21.54 -15.12 7.08
C MET A 22 20.20 -14.55 6.66
N LEU A 23 20.14 -13.91 5.48
CA LEU A 23 18.89 -13.39 4.92
C LEU A 23 17.89 -14.52 4.65
N ASN A 24 18.36 -15.63 4.06
CA ASN A 24 17.50 -16.79 3.79
C ASN A 24 16.92 -17.37 5.09
N ALA A 25 17.70 -17.39 6.17
CA ALA A 25 17.22 -17.88 7.46
C ALA A 25 16.03 -17.02 7.99
N THR A 26 16.01 -15.72 7.71
CA THR A 26 14.91 -14.82 8.13
C THR A 26 13.65 -14.91 7.31
N LEU A 27 13.74 -15.47 6.10
CA LEU A 27 12.56 -15.82 5.32
C LEU A 27 11.97 -17.09 5.93
N TRP A 28 10.73 -17.03 6.42
CA TRP A 28 10.06 -18.16 7.06
C TRP A 28 8.90 -18.71 6.22
N SER A 29 8.34 -17.92 5.32
CA SER A 29 7.16 -18.25 4.52
C SER A 29 7.53 -19.04 3.26
N TRP A 30 7.91 -18.35 2.19
CA TRP A 30 8.16 -18.95 0.87
C TRP A 30 9.50 -19.67 0.79
N ASP A 31 9.51 -20.76 0.02
CA ASP A 31 10.71 -21.48 -0.37
C ASP A 31 11.52 -20.77 -1.46
N VAL A 32 12.75 -21.24 -1.68
CA VAL A 32 13.63 -20.72 -2.73
C VAL A 32 12.94 -20.87 -4.09
N ARG A 33 12.90 -19.77 -4.87
CA ARG A 33 12.17 -19.65 -6.15
C ARG A 33 10.65 -19.79 -6.03
N GLN A 34 10.09 -19.45 -4.87
CA GLN A 34 8.66 -19.34 -4.64
C GLN A 34 8.28 -17.90 -4.20
N PRO A 35 7.05 -17.46 -4.49
CA PRO A 35 6.06 -18.12 -5.34
C PRO A 35 6.52 -18.19 -6.81
N SER A 36 6.15 -19.24 -7.53
CA SER A 36 6.48 -19.34 -8.96
C SER A 36 5.58 -18.42 -9.79
N ASP A 37 6.08 -17.93 -10.93
CA ASP A 37 5.30 -17.09 -11.86
C ASP A 37 4.26 -17.87 -12.69
N ASP A 38 4.16 -19.19 -12.47
CA ASP A 38 3.21 -20.04 -13.19
C ASP A 38 1.81 -19.93 -12.58
N PHE A 39 0.91 -19.26 -13.31
CA PHE A 39 -0.48 -18.98 -12.92
C PHE A 39 -1.38 -20.21 -12.77
N ARG A 40 -0.90 -21.41 -13.11
CA ARG A 40 -1.63 -22.66 -12.83
C ARG A 40 -1.62 -23.02 -11.34
N PHE A 41 -0.67 -22.48 -10.58
CA PHE A 41 -0.48 -22.78 -9.17
C PHE A 41 -0.70 -21.52 -8.32
N ASN A 42 -1.90 -21.35 -7.76
CA ASN A 42 -2.29 -20.11 -7.09
C ASN A 42 -2.48 -20.24 -5.58
N CYS A 43 -2.33 -21.44 -5.00
CA CYS A 43 -2.58 -21.66 -3.59
C CYS A 43 -1.30 -22.00 -2.83
N ALA A 44 -1.12 -21.42 -1.64
CA ALA A 44 0.04 -21.67 -0.80
C ALA A 44 -0.10 -23.00 -0.05
N LEU A 45 0.90 -23.87 -0.22
CA LEU A 45 1.00 -25.17 0.44
C LEU A 45 2.24 -25.19 1.32
N ALA A 46 2.09 -25.51 2.61
CA ALA A 46 3.22 -25.76 3.50
C ALA A 46 3.71 -27.19 3.35
N LEU A 47 5.04 -27.38 3.26
CA LEU A 47 5.68 -28.69 3.15
C LEU A 47 6.68 -28.93 4.29
N ILE A 48 6.49 -30.02 5.04
CA ILE A 48 7.42 -30.44 6.11
C ILE A 48 8.84 -30.64 5.58
N SER A 49 8.97 -31.27 4.41
CA SER A 49 10.27 -31.58 3.79
C SER A 49 11.10 -30.34 3.47
N ARG A 50 10.46 -29.19 3.27
CA ARG A 50 11.12 -27.93 2.92
C ARG A 50 11.16 -26.93 4.06
N GLY A 51 10.33 -27.11 5.08
CA GLY A 51 10.19 -26.15 6.16
C GLY A 51 9.39 -24.89 5.78
N ARG A 52 8.89 -24.82 4.53
CA ARG A 52 8.47 -23.59 3.85
C ARG A 52 7.28 -23.83 2.94
N TRP A 53 6.76 -22.77 2.36
CA TRP A 53 5.62 -22.77 1.45
C TRP A 53 6.05 -22.85 0.00
N VAL A 54 5.26 -23.57 -0.78
CA VAL A 54 5.33 -23.62 -2.24
C VAL A 54 3.97 -23.27 -2.82
N VAL A 55 3.93 -22.89 -4.08
CA VAL A 55 2.66 -22.76 -4.80
C VAL A 55 2.19 -24.11 -5.31
N GLU A 56 0.88 -24.31 -5.28
CA GLU A 56 0.21 -25.53 -5.74
C GLU A 56 -1.15 -25.20 -6.38
N SER A 57 -1.68 -26.15 -7.15
CA SER A 57 -3.01 -26.10 -7.74
C SER A 57 -4.08 -26.20 -6.66
N CYS A 58 -4.97 -25.21 -6.63
CA CYS A 58 -6.03 -25.08 -5.63
C CYS A 58 -7.06 -26.23 -5.64
N ASP A 59 -7.09 -27.00 -6.74
CA ASP A 59 -8.02 -28.12 -6.96
C ASP A 59 -7.55 -29.43 -6.32
N ILE A 60 -6.30 -29.49 -5.87
CA ILE A 60 -5.75 -30.68 -5.20
C ILE A 60 -6.26 -30.74 -3.75
N LYS A 61 -6.43 -31.96 -3.23
CA LYS A 61 -6.85 -32.18 -1.86
C LYS A 61 -5.65 -32.31 -0.93
N TYR A 62 -5.55 -31.43 0.05
CA TYR A 62 -4.55 -31.49 1.11
C TYR A 62 -5.22 -31.30 2.48
N HIS A 63 -4.47 -31.62 3.54
CA HIS A 63 -4.86 -31.30 4.91
C HIS A 63 -4.93 -29.78 5.09
N VAL A 64 -5.64 -29.30 6.11
CA VAL A 64 -5.89 -27.88 6.36
C VAL A 64 -5.29 -27.48 7.70
N ALA A 65 -4.59 -26.34 7.73
CA ALA A 65 -4.06 -25.76 8.95
C ALA A 65 -5.07 -24.81 9.59
N CYS A 66 -5.52 -25.14 10.79
CA CYS A 66 -6.52 -24.40 11.55
C CYS A 66 -5.90 -23.80 12.82
N VAL A 67 -6.35 -22.62 13.23
CA VAL A 67 -5.87 -21.94 14.45
C VAL A 67 -6.99 -21.09 15.07
N ASP A 68 -6.96 -20.90 16.39
CA ASP A 68 -7.78 -19.87 17.03
C ASP A 68 -7.00 -18.55 17.01
N LEU A 69 -7.33 -17.69 16.06
CA LEU A 69 -6.66 -16.39 15.89
C LEU A 69 -6.90 -15.42 17.05
N ASN A 70 -7.96 -15.61 17.84
CA ASN A 70 -8.38 -14.65 18.87
C ASN A 70 -7.74 -14.96 20.22
N THR A 71 -7.66 -16.25 20.57
CA THR A 71 -7.21 -16.66 21.92
C THR A 71 -5.83 -17.29 21.92
N ALA A 72 -5.44 -17.99 20.85
CA ALA A 72 -4.24 -18.82 20.84
C ALA A 72 -3.57 -18.87 19.45
N PRO A 73 -2.94 -17.76 18.98
CA PRO A 73 -2.34 -17.67 17.64
C PRO A 73 -1.17 -18.63 17.39
N TYR A 74 -0.60 -19.22 18.45
CA TYR A 74 0.47 -20.22 18.39
C TYR A 74 -0.05 -21.67 18.55
N SER A 75 -1.36 -21.87 18.75
CA SER A 75 -1.95 -23.21 18.93
C SER A 75 -2.57 -23.71 17.62
N TRP A 76 -1.72 -24.20 16.73
CA TRP A 76 -2.14 -24.74 15.44
C TRP A 76 -2.62 -26.18 15.54
N SER A 77 -3.63 -26.51 14.76
CA SER A 77 -4.18 -27.86 14.59
C SER A 77 -4.30 -28.19 13.11
N ILE A 78 -3.92 -29.40 12.71
CA ILE A 78 -3.96 -29.85 11.32
C ILE A 78 -5.06 -30.89 11.19
N SER A 79 -5.87 -30.84 10.13
CA SER A 79 -6.95 -31.81 9.92
C SER A 79 -6.39 -33.21 9.58
N PRO A 80 -6.27 -34.17 10.51
CA PRO A 80 -5.41 -35.33 10.28
C PRO A 80 -6.01 -36.35 9.29
N ASN A 81 -7.34 -36.48 9.27
CA ASN A 81 -8.05 -37.47 8.45
C ASN A 81 -8.96 -36.85 7.39
N VAL A 82 -8.91 -35.53 7.23
CA VAL A 82 -9.76 -34.79 6.29
C VAL A 82 -8.86 -33.94 5.42
N THR A 83 -8.97 -34.17 4.11
CA THR A 83 -8.33 -33.35 3.08
C THR A 83 -9.39 -32.63 2.27
N SER A 84 -9.15 -31.39 1.88
CA SER A 84 -10.05 -30.63 1.02
C SER A 84 -9.28 -29.91 -0.07
N THR A 85 -10.01 -29.48 -1.09
CA THR A 85 -9.55 -28.42 -1.99
C THR A 85 -9.44 -27.10 -1.23
N PHE A 86 -8.68 -26.15 -1.77
CA PHE A 86 -8.48 -24.87 -1.11
C PHE A 86 -9.81 -24.12 -0.89
N GLN A 87 -10.69 -24.13 -1.90
CA GLN A 87 -12.01 -23.48 -1.84
C GLN A 87 -12.87 -23.95 -0.65
N ASN A 88 -12.75 -25.22 -0.26
CA ASN A 88 -13.54 -25.82 0.81
C ASN A 88 -12.78 -25.92 2.14
N ALA A 89 -11.54 -25.43 2.21
CA ALA A 89 -10.67 -25.58 3.38
C ALA A 89 -11.23 -24.90 4.63
N GLU A 90 -11.89 -23.75 4.48
CA GLU A 90 -12.52 -23.05 5.61
C GLU A 90 -13.52 -23.93 6.36
N ALA A 91 -14.31 -24.74 5.63
CA ALA A 91 -15.33 -25.61 6.23
C ALA A 91 -14.74 -26.79 7.01
N VAL A 92 -13.45 -27.10 6.83
CA VAL A 92 -12.75 -28.16 7.58
C VAL A 92 -12.45 -27.71 9.01
N CYS A 93 -12.16 -26.42 9.20
CA CYS A 93 -11.88 -25.85 10.51
C CYS A 93 -13.19 -25.60 11.27
N LYS A 94 -13.39 -26.32 12.38
CA LYS A 94 -14.57 -26.14 13.22
C LYS A 94 -14.35 -25.02 14.23
N PRO A 95 -15.35 -24.14 14.47
CA PRO A 95 -15.26 -23.12 15.51
C PRO A 95 -14.85 -23.73 16.87
N PRO A 96 -13.93 -23.08 17.62
CA PRO A 96 -13.43 -21.71 17.41
C PRO A 96 -12.26 -21.57 16.42
N LEU A 97 -11.78 -22.68 15.84
CA LEU A 97 -10.65 -22.65 14.91
C LEU A 97 -11.09 -22.15 13.53
N THR A 98 -10.22 -21.39 12.87
CA THR A 98 -10.44 -20.88 11.51
C THR A 98 -9.27 -21.28 10.61
N PHE A 99 -9.53 -21.34 9.30
CA PHE A 99 -8.46 -21.57 8.33
C PHE A 99 -7.65 -20.29 8.18
N ALA A 100 -6.36 -20.34 8.48
CA ALA A 100 -5.54 -19.13 8.58
C ALA A 100 -4.17 -19.26 7.93
N VAL A 101 -3.48 -18.12 7.86
CA VAL A 101 -2.10 -17.99 7.40
C VAL A 101 -1.22 -17.56 8.57
N PRO A 102 -0.10 -18.25 8.85
CA PRO A 102 0.89 -17.76 9.82
C PRO A 102 1.40 -16.38 9.40
N ARG A 103 1.47 -15.43 10.33
CA ARG A 103 1.91 -14.05 10.07
C ARG A 103 3.34 -13.79 10.49
N THR A 104 3.90 -14.68 11.29
CA THR A 104 5.23 -14.56 11.88
C THR A 104 6.00 -15.87 11.80
N GLY A 105 7.33 -15.80 11.87
CA GLY A 105 8.19 -16.99 11.95
C GLY A 105 7.81 -17.95 13.08
N PRO A 106 7.58 -17.48 14.32
CA PRO A 106 7.13 -18.33 15.41
C PRO A 106 5.77 -19.01 15.17
N GLU A 107 4.80 -18.32 14.57
CA GLU A 107 3.52 -18.95 14.17
C GLU A 107 3.74 -20.04 13.12
N GLN A 108 4.59 -19.78 12.11
CA GLN A 108 4.94 -20.78 11.10
C GLN A 108 5.58 -22.01 11.74
N MET A 109 6.51 -21.83 12.69
CA MET A 109 7.11 -22.96 13.39
C MET A 109 6.09 -23.75 14.20
N ALA A 110 5.17 -23.07 14.89
CA ALA A 110 4.12 -23.73 15.64
C ALA A 110 3.22 -24.57 14.72
N MET A 111 2.82 -24.03 13.56
CA MET A 111 2.09 -24.76 12.53
C MET A 111 2.86 -25.99 12.03
N MET A 112 4.15 -25.82 11.72
CA MET A 112 4.99 -26.92 11.24
C MET A 112 5.20 -28.01 12.29
N ASN A 113 5.26 -27.65 13.58
CA ASN A 113 5.30 -28.61 14.67
C ASN A 113 3.97 -29.37 14.79
N ALA A 114 2.83 -28.69 14.62
CA ALA A 114 1.53 -29.35 14.59
C ALA A 114 1.41 -30.32 13.40
N MET A 115 1.93 -29.96 12.22
CA MET A 115 2.01 -30.87 11.06
C MET A 115 2.87 -32.11 11.35
N ARG A 116 4.03 -31.95 11.99
CA ARG A 116 4.87 -33.09 12.40
C ARG A 116 4.16 -33.98 13.43
N ALA A 117 3.51 -33.38 14.42
CA ALA A 117 2.76 -34.11 15.45
C ALA A 117 1.57 -34.89 14.85
N ALA A 118 0.92 -34.34 13.83
CA ALA A 118 -0.16 -34.99 13.08
C ALA A 118 0.34 -35.96 12.00
N ASN A 119 1.65 -36.12 11.81
CA ASN A 119 2.27 -36.90 10.75
C ASN A 119 1.78 -36.52 9.33
N VAL A 120 1.59 -35.22 9.10
CA VAL A 120 1.13 -34.66 7.83
C VAL A 120 2.31 -33.99 7.12
N SER A 121 2.58 -34.41 5.88
CA SER A 121 3.70 -33.87 5.08
C SER A 121 3.38 -32.54 4.41
N ALA A 122 2.11 -32.29 4.10
CA ALA A 122 1.64 -31.15 3.33
C ALA A 122 0.27 -30.66 3.82
N ALA A 123 0.13 -29.35 4.01
CA ALA A 123 -1.12 -28.74 4.46
C ALA A 123 -1.34 -27.38 3.79
N TRP A 124 -2.59 -27.08 3.49
CA TRP A 124 -3.02 -25.79 3.02
C TRP A 124 -2.76 -24.71 4.06
N VAL A 125 -2.28 -23.57 3.57
CA VAL A 125 -2.15 -22.32 4.30
C VAL A 125 -3.12 -21.34 3.67
N ASN A 126 -3.87 -20.54 4.44
CA ASN A 126 -4.92 -19.66 3.90
C ASN A 126 -4.33 -18.43 3.17
N PHE A 127 -3.67 -18.67 2.04
CA PHE A 127 -3.02 -17.65 1.25
C PHE A 127 -3.04 -18.06 -0.23
N MET A 128 -3.62 -17.21 -1.07
CA MET A 128 -3.78 -17.50 -2.50
C MET A 128 -3.50 -16.28 -3.37
N ARG A 129 -3.11 -16.52 -4.61
CA ARG A 129 -2.89 -15.53 -5.64
C ARG A 129 -4.18 -15.23 -6.39
N VAL A 130 -4.54 -13.95 -6.46
CA VAL A 130 -5.72 -13.45 -7.20
C VAL A 130 -5.32 -12.77 -8.51
N SER A 131 -4.12 -12.18 -8.54
CA SER A 131 -3.53 -11.58 -9.75
C SER A 131 -2.01 -11.72 -9.73
N THR A 132 -1.32 -11.33 -10.81
CA THR A 132 0.14 -11.45 -10.97
C THR A 132 0.94 -10.99 -9.76
N LEU A 133 0.52 -9.89 -9.13
CA LEU A 133 1.23 -9.27 -8.03
C LEU A 133 0.46 -9.34 -6.71
N CYS A 134 -0.66 -10.06 -6.66
CA CYS A 134 -1.55 -10.02 -5.51
C CYS A 134 -1.83 -11.38 -4.89
N TRP A 135 -1.40 -11.50 -3.64
CA TRP A 135 -1.71 -12.58 -2.73
C TRP A 135 -2.60 -12.10 -1.59
N VAL A 136 -3.63 -12.87 -1.29
CA VAL A 136 -4.65 -12.55 -0.29
C VAL A 136 -4.92 -13.77 0.61
N GLN A 137 -5.47 -13.50 1.79
CA GLN A 137 -6.04 -14.52 2.65
C GLN A 137 -7.49 -14.78 2.22
N GLY A 138 -7.89 -16.05 2.14
CA GLY A 138 -9.26 -16.47 1.85
C GLY A 138 -9.52 -16.80 0.38
N TRP A 139 -10.51 -17.67 0.15
CA TRP A 139 -11.04 -17.95 -1.18
C TRP A 139 -11.91 -16.79 -1.67
N ASN A 140 -11.85 -16.50 -2.98
CA ASN A 140 -12.68 -15.47 -3.64
C ASN A 140 -12.59 -14.07 -2.98
N THR A 141 -11.41 -13.74 -2.46
CA THR A 141 -11.16 -12.43 -1.84
C THR A 141 -10.60 -11.48 -2.89
N GLU A 142 -11.11 -10.24 -2.92
CA GLU A 142 -10.61 -9.21 -3.83
C GLU A 142 -9.23 -8.71 -3.39
N CYS A 143 -8.42 -8.29 -4.35
CA CYS A 143 -7.09 -7.79 -4.05
C CYS A 143 -7.14 -6.37 -3.45
N PRO A 144 -6.67 -6.15 -2.21
CA PRO A 144 -6.83 -4.86 -1.53
C PRO A 144 -5.79 -3.81 -1.93
N TYR A 145 -4.73 -4.20 -2.64
CA TYR A 145 -3.58 -3.34 -2.97
C TYR A 145 -3.23 -3.31 -4.47
N ILE A 146 -4.14 -3.72 -5.35
CA ILE A 146 -3.98 -3.39 -6.78
C ILE A 146 -4.23 -1.90 -6.96
N PHE A 147 -3.14 -1.17 -7.09
CA PHE A 147 -3.18 0.18 -7.65
C PHE A 147 -3.42 0.03 -9.15
N THR A 148 -4.68 0.12 -9.60
CA THR A 148 -4.88 0.39 -11.02
C THR A 148 -4.29 1.78 -11.29
N THR A 149 -3.59 1.92 -12.41
CA THR A 149 -3.01 3.19 -12.86
C THR A 149 -4.03 4.32 -12.82
N GLU A 150 -5.30 4.01 -13.08
CA GLU A 150 -6.47 4.87 -12.95
C GLU A 150 -6.59 5.55 -11.57
N VAL A 151 -6.44 4.82 -10.45
CA VAL A 151 -6.63 5.42 -9.11
C VAL A 151 -5.43 6.27 -8.70
N LEU A 152 -4.22 5.84 -9.07
CA LEU A 152 -2.98 6.61 -8.85
C LEU A 152 -3.01 7.89 -9.68
N LEU A 153 -3.40 7.80 -10.96
CA LEU A 153 -3.53 8.93 -11.85
C LEU A 153 -4.65 9.87 -11.38
N ALA A 154 -5.82 9.36 -10.97
CA ALA A 154 -6.89 10.19 -10.43
C ALA A 154 -6.51 10.90 -9.12
N ARG A 155 -5.75 10.25 -8.22
CA ARG A 155 -5.22 10.90 -7.01
C ARG A 155 -4.17 11.96 -7.34
N LEU A 156 -3.24 11.67 -8.26
CA LEU A 156 -2.18 12.59 -8.67
C LEU A 156 -2.74 13.78 -9.46
N LEU A 157 -3.64 13.53 -10.41
CA LEU A 157 -4.32 14.58 -11.18
C LEU A 157 -5.25 15.40 -10.28
N GLY A 158 -6.01 14.77 -9.39
CA GLY A 158 -6.95 15.44 -8.49
C GLY A 158 -6.27 16.37 -7.48
N ALA A 159 -5.07 16.02 -7.00
CA ALA A 159 -4.28 16.88 -6.13
C ALA A 159 -3.71 18.10 -6.88
N ASN A 160 -3.19 17.88 -8.09
CA ASN A 160 -2.53 18.92 -8.89
C ASN A 160 -3.52 19.91 -9.51
N LEU A 161 -4.70 19.46 -9.93
CA LEU A 161 -5.70 20.32 -10.58
C LEU A 161 -6.26 21.37 -9.63
N LYS A 162 -6.53 21.00 -8.36
CA LYS A 162 -7.03 21.92 -7.33
C LYS A 162 -6.02 23.02 -7.02
N GLN A 163 -4.74 22.66 -6.88
CA GLN A 163 -3.67 23.62 -6.64
C GLN A 163 -3.46 24.56 -7.84
N GLY A 164 -3.53 24.03 -9.07
CA GLY A 164 -3.43 24.84 -10.29
C GLY A 164 -4.55 25.87 -10.43
N ILE A 165 -5.80 25.49 -10.15
CA ILE A 165 -6.96 26.41 -10.19
C ILE A 165 -6.80 27.53 -9.16
N LEU A 166 -6.33 27.20 -7.94
CA LEU A 166 -6.10 28.20 -6.89
C LEU A 166 -5.05 29.25 -7.33
N ILE A 167 -3.94 28.79 -7.89
CA ILE A 167 -2.86 29.68 -8.37
C ILE A 167 -3.36 30.57 -9.51
N LEU A 168 -4.10 30.00 -10.48
CA LEU A 168 -4.71 30.78 -11.57
C LEU A 168 -5.68 31.83 -11.06
N PHE A 169 -6.50 31.50 -10.06
CA PHE A 169 -7.45 32.44 -9.46
C PHE A 169 -6.73 33.59 -8.74
N ILE A 170 -5.71 33.28 -7.94
CA ILE A 170 -4.87 34.29 -7.27
C ILE A 170 -4.18 35.19 -8.30
N PHE A 171 -3.64 34.61 -9.38
CA PHE A 171 -2.99 35.36 -10.45
C PHE A 171 -3.97 36.30 -11.18
N ALA A 172 -5.18 35.82 -11.48
CA ALA A 172 -6.22 36.64 -12.09
C ALA A 172 -6.65 37.80 -11.18
N LEU A 173 -6.80 37.57 -9.88
CA LEU A 173 -7.08 38.63 -8.89
C LEU A 173 -5.95 39.65 -8.82
N PHE A 174 -4.70 39.20 -8.84
CA PHE A 174 -3.52 40.08 -8.84
C PHE A 174 -3.47 40.97 -10.09
N LEU A 175 -3.70 40.40 -11.28
CA LEU A 175 -3.77 41.16 -12.53
C LEU A 175 -4.93 42.17 -12.51
N ALA A 176 -6.12 41.77 -12.03
CA ALA A 176 -7.26 42.67 -11.91
C ALA A 176 -6.98 43.82 -10.93
N TYR A 177 -6.31 43.54 -9.81
CA TYR A 177 -5.87 44.55 -8.85
C TYR A 177 -4.86 45.51 -9.47
N GLN A 178 -3.82 44.98 -10.13
CA GLN A 178 -2.78 45.79 -10.75
C GLN A 178 -3.33 46.66 -11.89
N ALA A 179 -4.22 46.12 -12.72
CA ALA A 179 -4.91 46.89 -13.77
C ALA A 179 -5.76 48.02 -13.18
N ARG A 180 -6.55 47.75 -12.13
CA ARG A 180 -7.33 48.80 -11.43
C ARG A 180 -6.43 49.88 -10.83
N ASN A 181 -5.33 49.47 -10.20
CA ASN A 181 -4.39 50.41 -9.58
C ASN A 181 -3.70 51.29 -10.63
N GLN A 182 -3.22 50.70 -11.74
CA GLN A 182 -2.62 51.46 -12.83
C GLN A 182 -3.62 52.40 -13.51
N LEU A 183 -4.87 51.96 -13.73
CA LEU A 183 -5.92 52.81 -14.26
C LEU A 183 -6.24 53.98 -13.32
N ARG A 184 -6.24 53.75 -12.00
CA ARG A 184 -6.42 54.81 -11.01
C ARG A 184 -5.27 55.82 -11.05
N LEU A 185 -4.02 55.34 -11.02
CA LEU A 185 -2.83 56.20 -11.09
C LEU A 185 -2.77 57.00 -12.41
N SER A 186 -3.14 56.38 -13.53
CA SER A 186 -3.24 57.05 -14.83
C SER A 186 -4.29 58.18 -14.81
N ARG A 187 -5.47 57.92 -14.23
CA ARG A 187 -6.52 58.95 -14.06
C ARG A 187 -6.06 60.10 -13.18
N GLU A 188 -5.39 59.80 -12.06
CA GLU A 188 -4.86 60.82 -11.15
C GLU A 188 -3.75 61.66 -11.82
N SER A 189 -2.85 61.03 -12.58
CA SER A 189 -1.82 61.73 -13.35
C SER A 189 -2.42 62.67 -14.41
N LYS A 190 -3.40 62.18 -15.19
CA LYS A 190 -4.13 63.00 -16.18
C LYS A 190 -4.81 64.20 -15.55
N ARG A 191 -5.49 64.02 -14.40
CA ARG A 191 -6.13 65.12 -13.65
C ARG A 191 -5.10 66.15 -13.16
N LYS A 192 -3.95 65.72 -12.63
CA LYS A 192 -2.87 66.64 -12.20
C LYS A 192 -2.35 67.49 -13.36
N VAL A 193 -2.19 66.92 -14.55
CA VAL A 193 -1.76 67.66 -15.75
C VAL A 193 -2.83 68.69 -16.16
N GLU A 194 -4.11 68.32 -16.16
CA GLU A 194 -5.19 69.24 -16.53
C GLU A 194 -5.33 70.40 -15.53
N VAL A 195 -5.26 70.12 -14.22
CA VAL A 195 -5.28 71.14 -13.16
C VAL A 195 -4.09 72.10 -13.30
N ARG A 196 -2.88 71.59 -13.52
CA ARG A 196 -1.70 72.43 -13.76
C ARG A 196 -1.85 73.34 -14.98
N LYS A 197 -2.45 72.84 -16.07
CA LYS A 197 -2.75 73.67 -17.25
C LYS A 197 -3.73 74.80 -16.91
N LYS A 198 -4.78 74.51 -16.15
CA LYS A 198 -5.77 75.51 -15.71
C LYS A 198 -5.16 76.56 -14.77
N ILE A 199 -4.30 76.15 -13.83
CA ILE A 199 -3.58 77.10 -12.94
C ILE A 199 -2.71 78.06 -13.75
N LYS A 200 -1.88 77.56 -14.67
CA LYS A 200 -1.06 78.41 -15.54
C LYS A 200 -1.89 79.39 -16.39
N GLN A 201 -3.06 78.95 -16.88
CA GLN A 201 -3.97 79.83 -17.62
C GLN A 201 -4.58 80.92 -16.72
N MET A 202 -4.87 80.62 -15.46
CA MET A 202 -5.36 81.62 -14.50
C MET A 202 -4.27 82.63 -14.15
N GLU A 203 -3.03 82.18 -13.92
CA GLU A 203 -1.86 83.04 -13.67
C GLU A 203 -1.62 84.01 -14.83
N TYR A 204 -1.64 83.53 -16.08
CA TYR A 204 -1.51 84.38 -17.27
C TYR A 204 -2.62 85.46 -17.33
N LYS A 205 -3.88 85.07 -17.10
CA LYS A 205 -5.02 86.00 -17.09
C LYS A 205 -4.95 87.03 -15.96
N SER A 206 -4.40 86.68 -14.80
CA SER A 206 -4.24 87.63 -13.69
C SER A 206 -3.14 88.66 -13.97
N ILE A 207 -2.04 88.27 -14.60
CA ILE A 207 -0.95 89.18 -14.96
C ILE A 207 -1.42 90.18 -16.04
N ALA A 208 -2.11 89.70 -17.08
CA ALA A 208 -2.63 90.55 -18.16
C ALA A 208 -3.72 91.56 -17.72
N LYS A 209 -4.23 91.46 -16.49
CA LYS A 209 -5.23 92.39 -15.94
C LYS A 209 -4.58 93.48 -15.06
N MET A 210 -3.28 93.38 -14.79
CA MET A 210 -2.52 94.33 -13.98
C MET A 210 -1.71 95.34 -14.81
N GLU A 211 -1.63 95.17 -16.13
CA GLU A 211 -1.22 96.19 -17.11
C GLU A 211 -2.44 97.00 -17.59
#